data_AF-A0A7S1QGM8-F1
#
_entry.id   AF-A0A7S1QGM8-F1
#
_cell.length_a   1.000
_cell.length_b   1.000
_cell.length_c   1.000
_cell.angle_alpha   90.00
_cell.angle_beta   90.00
_cell.angle_gamma   90.00
#
_symmetry.space_group_name_H-M   'P 1'
#
loop_
_entity.id
_entity.type
_entity.pdbx_description
1 polymer ?
#
loop_
_entity_poly.entity_id
_entity_poly.type
_entity_poly.pdbx_seq_one_letter_code
_entity_poly.pdbx_strand_id
1 'polypeptide(L)'
;WRRLPEEGGEARSAEWAVVTGERRGEVRPLSAKAAELAESFELMATGEALEAAVRERPELWAELTGLRVYARMTPQGKAAVIRELQRQGRSVLMCGDGGNDVGALKQADIGLALLAGHGNVNTTDLPPDKGSEGGADEAQAPAQDAEALLNEQQSVLAKRTKQATQARQKFLWDKQKELNALHKQWLEEEVEARARRGDTGFMAQAGAVKVVLSRYTAELKREMKDYDQRHGNVYDAKAAQAEAGTQGKLAGALEEAEKAQASQGLPMVRPGDASVAAPFTSKAPSVKNCVDLIRQGRCTLLSALQQQQIMMLNCIINAYVLSALSLEGSRSSERQMMASHWLLTTASLSFAYASPCDRMHPVRPLRSLFHPAVFVSMLGQAAIHLFCMVTAVHMARAAMEEGSAAREAGWSGPSLKDVSEFWRRERLKRRGLIEKDEEEDWTQMALQMWSQPFLPNLMNTVVFLVETAQTVAILFVNYKGQPWMRGVTENRALFLSVFIVAGSVAAAAWEFSPELNGLIHLSPFPDERFRWGIMALVGATLAGTLLWDRLCVALFAPEIFRATVQSARQTTFAGDILPIFKTAGKVIAVFAILGTGNLILAGLAFFWYKKTHREDA
;
A
#
# COMPACT_ATOMS: atom_id res chain seq x y z
N TRP A 1 -3.77 -13.01 45.87
CA TRP A 1 -3.35 -14.27 46.49
C TRP A 1 -1.88 -14.24 46.93
N ARG A 2 -1.56 -14.70 48.15
CA ARG A 2 -0.19 -14.97 48.65
C ARG A 2 -0.27 -16.21 49.54
N ARG A 3 0.64 -17.18 49.38
CA ARG A 3 0.78 -18.35 50.24
C ARG A 3 0.94 -17.86 51.69
N LEU A 4 0.04 -18.24 52.59
CA LEU A 4 0.25 -18.00 54.03
C LEU A 4 1.38 -18.94 54.49
N PRO A 5 2.26 -18.51 55.41
CA PRO A 5 3.26 -19.40 55.98
C PRO A 5 2.59 -20.55 56.72
N GLU A 6 3.22 -21.71 56.69
CA GLU A 6 2.78 -22.91 57.41
C GLU A 6 2.84 -22.67 58.92
N GLU A 7 1.68 -22.50 59.55
CA GLU A 7 1.46 -22.95 60.92
C GLU A 7 0.55 -24.18 60.85
N GLY A 8 1.17 -25.37 60.91
CA GLY A 8 0.46 -26.65 61.11
C GLY A 8 0.03 -27.38 59.83
N GLY A 9 0.99 -28.02 59.15
CA GLY A 9 0.87 -29.36 58.53
C GLY A 9 -0.17 -29.67 57.45
N GLU A 10 -1.19 -28.85 57.18
CA GLU A 10 -2.21 -29.11 56.16
C GLU A 10 -2.10 -28.11 55.00
N ALA A 11 -1.92 -28.66 53.78
CA ALA A 11 -1.92 -27.88 52.56
C ALA A 11 -3.32 -27.29 52.33
N ARG A 12 -3.50 -25.99 52.59
CA ARG A 12 -4.76 -25.29 52.28
C ARG A 12 -5.00 -25.30 50.77
N SER A 13 -6.19 -25.73 50.36
CA SER A 13 -6.68 -25.61 48.99
C SER A 13 -6.76 -24.15 48.56
N ALA A 14 -6.63 -23.88 47.27
CA ALA A 14 -6.78 -22.55 46.76
C ALA A 14 -8.25 -22.06 46.93
N GLU A 15 -8.48 -20.80 47.32
CA GLU A 15 -9.79 -20.14 47.47
C GLU A 15 -9.85 -18.70 46.92
N TRP A 16 -10.95 -18.33 46.25
CA TRP A 16 -11.20 -16.94 45.84
C TRP A 16 -11.40 -16.04 47.05
N ALA A 17 -10.74 -14.88 47.10
CA ALA A 17 -10.91 -13.93 48.20
C ALA A 17 -11.17 -12.52 47.66
N VAL A 18 -12.16 -11.85 48.24
CA VAL A 18 -12.41 -10.42 47.96
C VAL A 18 -11.34 -9.58 48.66
N VAL A 19 -10.71 -8.67 47.93
CA VAL A 19 -9.68 -7.76 48.47
C VAL A 19 -10.12 -6.33 48.23
N THR A 20 -10.32 -5.55 49.29
CA THR A 20 -10.67 -4.13 49.23
C THR A 20 -9.70 -3.33 50.10
N GLY A 21 -8.77 -2.61 49.47
CA GLY A 21 -7.68 -1.92 50.18
C GLY A 21 -6.81 -2.91 50.96
N GLU A 22 -6.55 -2.63 52.23
CA GLU A 22 -5.77 -3.50 53.12
C GLU A 22 -6.59 -4.65 53.75
N ARG A 23 -7.92 -4.66 53.59
CA ARG A 23 -8.80 -5.66 54.23
C ARG A 23 -9.14 -6.79 53.28
N ARG A 24 -9.02 -8.03 53.78
CA ARG A 24 -9.55 -9.24 53.14
C ARG A 24 -11.01 -9.42 53.55
N GLY A 25 -11.88 -9.61 52.57
CA GLY A 25 -13.31 -9.84 52.74
C GLY A 25 -13.70 -11.32 52.62
N GLU A 26 -14.92 -11.55 52.14
CA GLU A 26 -15.52 -12.88 51.94
C GLU A 26 -14.63 -13.80 51.08
N VAL A 27 -14.48 -15.05 51.52
CA VAL A 27 -13.72 -16.09 50.83
C VAL A 27 -14.69 -17.08 50.22
N ARG A 28 -14.50 -17.41 48.94
CA ARG A 28 -15.33 -18.34 48.16
C ARG A 28 -14.48 -19.53 47.69
N PRO A 29 -15.05 -20.74 47.59
CA PRO A 29 -14.30 -21.92 47.18
C PRO A 29 -13.87 -21.85 45.72
N LEU A 30 -12.76 -22.49 45.35
CA LEU A 30 -12.23 -22.54 43.97
C LEU A 30 -13.17 -23.26 42.98
N SER A 31 -14.12 -24.03 43.49
CA SER A 31 -15.19 -24.63 42.68
C SER A 31 -16.09 -23.58 42.01
N ALA A 32 -16.16 -22.35 42.55
CA ALA A 32 -16.87 -21.25 41.90
C ALA A 32 -16.22 -20.92 40.53
N LYS A 33 -17.05 -20.77 39.50
CA LYS A 33 -16.57 -20.43 38.15
C LYS A 33 -16.08 -18.99 38.11
N ALA A 34 -14.91 -18.77 37.55
CA ALA A 34 -14.34 -17.44 37.36
C ALA A 34 -15.22 -16.58 36.44
N ALA A 35 -15.92 -17.18 35.47
CA ALA A 35 -16.86 -16.45 34.61
C ALA A 35 -18.02 -15.82 35.38
N GLU A 36 -18.60 -16.54 36.35
CA GLU A 36 -19.72 -16.07 37.18
C GLU A 36 -19.25 -14.98 38.15
N LEU A 37 -18.08 -15.18 38.77
CA LEU A 37 -17.49 -14.17 39.64
C LEU A 37 -17.10 -12.90 38.87
N ALA A 38 -16.70 -13.02 37.61
CA ALA A 38 -16.32 -11.91 36.75
C ALA A 38 -17.49 -10.99 36.36
N GLU A 39 -18.75 -11.41 36.56
CA GLU A 39 -19.93 -10.56 36.35
C GLU A 39 -20.07 -9.50 37.45
N SER A 40 -19.63 -9.82 38.67
CA SER A 40 -19.77 -8.96 39.86
C SER A 40 -18.44 -8.37 40.34
N PHE A 41 -17.31 -8.98 40.00
CA PHE A 41 -15.98 -8.61 40.50
C PHE A 41 -14.95 -8.57 39.37
N GLU A 42 -13.93 -7.71 39.51
CA GLU A 42 -12.74 -7.79 38.67
C GLU A 42 -11.76 -8.82 39.24
N LEU A 43 -11.56 -9.91 38.52
CA LEU A 43 -10.70 -11.00 39.00
C LEU A 43 -9.22 -10.74 38.69
N MET A 44 -8.39 -11.00 39.70
CA MET A 44 -6.94 -10.93 39.59
C MET A 44 -6.27 -12.18 40.18
N ALA A 45 -5.17 -12.61 39.58
CA ALA A 45 -4.35 -13.71 40.08
C ALA A 45 -2.87 -13.32 40.12
N THR A 46 -2.15 -13.82 41.13
CA THR A 46 -0.68 -13.80 41.14
C THR A 46 -0.15 -15.08 40.49
N GLY A 47 1.06 -15.07 39.92
CA GLY A 47 1.64 -16.24 39.25
C GLY A 47 1.65 -17.51 40.09
N GLU A 48 2.15 -17.42 41.33
CA GLU A 48 2.17 -18.56 42.27
C GLU A 48 0.77 -19.11 42.56
N ALA A 49 -0.22 -18.22 42.69
CA ALA A 49 -1.58 -18.62 42.99
C ALA A 49 -2.30 -19.21 41.79
N LEU A 50 -2.04 -18.69 40.58
CA LEU A 50 -2.55 -19.26 39.34
C LEU A 50 -2.00 -20.67 39.16
N GLU A 51 -0.70 -20.88 39.35
CA GLU A 51 -0.06 -22.21 39.23
C GLU A 51 -0.60 -23.21 40.27
N ALA A 52 -0.81 -22.78 41.51
CA ALA A 52 -1.41 -23.62 42.56
C ALA A 52 -2.87 -23.96 42.23
N ALA A 53 -3.67 -22.95 41.86
CA ALA A 53 -5.09 -23.13 41.54
C ALA A 53 -5.30 -24.02 40.30
N VAL A 54 -4.45 -23.89 39.29
CA VAL A 54 -4.43 -24.75 38.10
C VAL A 54 -4.08 -26.20 38.45
N ARG A 55 -3.20 -26.42 39.44
CA ARG A 55 -2.83 -27.77 39.87
C ARG A 55 -3.99 -28.49 40.54
N GLU A 56 -4.79 -27.77 41.31
CA GLU A 56 -5.99 -28.29 41.96
C GLU A 56 -7.17 -28.39 40.97
N ARG A 57 -7.28 -27.43 40.05
CA ARG A 57 -8.37 -27.32 39.08
C ARG A 57 -7.82 -26.99 37.68
N PRO A 58 -7.41 -27.99 36.89
CA PRO A 58 -6.86 -27.78 35.55
C PRO A 58 -7.81 -27.05 34.59
N GLU A 59 -9.12 -27.16 34.80
CA GLU A 59 -10.13 -26.48 33.96
C GLU A 59 -10.07 -24.95 34.11
N LEU A 60 -9.42 -24.41 35.14
CA LEU A 60 -9.26 -22.96 35.34
C LEU A 60 -8.55 -22.28 34.16
N TRP A 61 -7.69 -23.01 33.43
CA TRP A 61 -7.09 -22.54 32.18
C TRP A 61 -8.13 -22.16 31.12
N ALA A 62 -9.27 -22.86 31.07
CA ALA A 62 -10.36 -22.54 30.16
C ALA A 62 -11.14 -21.28 30.58
N GLU A 63 -11.04 -20.86 31.84
CA GLU A 63 -11.78 -19.73 32.42
C GLU A 63 -10.96 -18.44 32.53
N LEU A 64 -9.72 -18.43 32.03
CA LEU A 64 -8.80 -17.29 32.08
C LEU A 64 -9.37 -15.97 31.57
N THR A 65 -10.37 -16.01 30.68
CA THR A 65 -11.00 -14.81 30.15
C THR A 65 -11.78 -14.01 31.18
N GLY A 66 -12.15 -14.63 32.31
CA GLY A 66 -12.75 -13.93 33.45
C GLY A 66 -11.74 -13.12 34.26
N LEU A 67 -10.44 -13.41 34.14
CA LEU A 67 -9.37 -12.71 34.86
C LEU A 67 -8.82 -11.56 34.02
N ARG A 68 -8.81 -10.36 34.61
CA ARG A 68 -8.30 -9.14 33.97
C ARG A 68 -6.84 -8.86 34.28
N VAL A 69 -6.39 -9.22 35.49
CA VAL A 69 -5.05 -8.86 35.99
C VAL A 69 -4.26 -10.10 36.38
N TYR A 70 -3.09 -10.24 35.76
CA TYR A 70 -2.09 -11.27 36.08
C TYR A 70 -0.86 -10.58 36.69
N ALA A 71 -0.73 -10.66 38.01
CA ALA A 71 0.32 -9.99 38.75
C ALA A 71 1.48 -10.93 39.10
N ARG A 72 2.70 -10.39 39.26
CA ARG A 72 3.88 -11.15 39.73
C ARG A 72 4.13 -12.44 38.93
N MET A 73 3.87 -12.41 37.62
CA MET A 73 4.06 -13.56 36.73
C MET A 73 5.54 -13.77 36.43
N THR A 74 5.97 -15.03 36.38
CA THR A 74 7.26 -15.41 35.78
C THR A 74 7.21 -15.19 34.26
N PRO A 75 8.36 -14.98 33.58
CA PRO A 75 8.41 -14.87 32.12
C PRO A 75 7.72 -16.05 31.40
N GLN A 76 7.93 -17.26 31.91
CA GLN A 76 7.31 -18.49 31.39
C GLN A 76 5.80 -18.50 31.65
N GLY A 77 5.36 -18.04 32.83
CA GLY A 77 3.95 -17.93 33.18
C GLY A 77 3.19 -16.96 32.25
N LYS A 78 3.80 -15.83 31.87
CA LYS A 78 3.20 -14.90 30.89
C LYS A 78 2.96 -15.59 29.54
N ALA A 79 3.95 -16.32 29.04
CA ALA A 79 3.82 -17.07 27.78
C ALA A 79 2.77 -18.21 27.89
N ALA A 80 2.65 -18.87 29.05
CA ALA A 80 1.64 -19.89 29.28
C ALA A 80 0.21 -19.33 29.20
N VAL A 81 -0.04 -18.17 29.81
CA VAL A 81 -1.34 -17.46 29.72
C VAL A 81 -1.69 -17.14 28.27
N ILE A 82 -0.73 -16.60 27.50
CA ILE A 82 -0.96 -16.28 26.07
C ILE A 82 -1.29 -17.53 25.27
N ARG A 83 -0.53 -18.61 25.48
CA ARG A 83 -0.75 -19.89 24.78
C ARG A 83 -2.13 -20.46 25.05
N GLU A 84 -2.61 -20.34 26.28
CA GLU A 84 -3.95 -20.83 26.63
C GLU A 84 -5.04 -19.95 26.01
N LEU A 85 -4.89 -18.63 26.00
CA LEU A 85 -5.81 -17.73 25.28
C LEU A 85 -5.87 -18.05 23.77
N GLN A 86 -4.73 -18.39 23.17
CA GLN A 86 -4.65 -18.84 21.78
C GLN A 86 -5.35 -20.20 21.57
N ARG A 87 -5.18 -21.15 22.51
CA ARG A 87 -5.88 -22.45 22.48
C ARG A 87 -7.40 -22.31 22.50
N GLN A 88 -7.90 -21.23 23.10
CA GLN A 88 -9.33 -20.86 23.08
C GLN A 88 -9.76 -20.14 21.78
N GLY A 89 -8.89 -20.08 20.76
CA GLY A 89 -9.19 -19.46 19.47
C GLY A 89 -9.16 -17.93 19.47
N ARG A 90 -8.55 -17.31 20.49
CA ARG A 90 -8.41 -15.84 20.55
C ARG A 90 -7.09 -15.41 19.92
N SER A 91 -7.14 -14.30 19.18
CA SER A 91 -5.93 -13.60 18.75
C SER A 91 -5.44 -12.68 19.87
N VAL A 92 -4.17 -12.80 20.24
CA VAL A 92 -3.55 -12.10 21.36
C VAL A 92 -2.50 -11.12 20.84
N LEU A 93 -2.61 -9.86 21.28
CA LEU A 93 -1.57 -8.84 21.12
C LEU A 93 -0.87 -8.66 22.47
N MET A 94 0.46 -8.75 22.47
CA MET A 94 1.29 -8.48 23.65
C MET A 94 2.11 -7.22 23.41
N CYS A 95 2.09 -6.30 24.36
CA CYS A 95 2.92 -5.09 24.36
C CYS A 95 3.81 -5.11 25.59
N GLY A 96 5.12 -4.94 25.40
CA GLY A 96 6.09 -4.97 26.51
C GLY A 96 7.39 -4.26 26.13
N ASP A 97 8.22 -3.94 27.11
CA ASP A 97 9.46 -3.18 26.96
C ASP A 97 10.69 -3.94 27.49
N GLY A 98 10.49 -4.89 28.41
CA GLY A 98 11.55 -5.60 29.11
C GLY A 98 11.95 -6.96 28.54
N GLY A 99 13.16 -7.42 28.89
CA GLY A 99 13.64 -8.77 28.57
C GLY A 99 12.79 -9.89 29.19
N ASN A 100 12.07 -9.61 30.28
CA ASN A 100 11.11 -10.52 30.92
C ASN A 100 9.85 -10.78 30.07
N ASP A 101 9.56 -9.93 29.09
CA ASP A 101 8.41 -10.06 28.19
C ASP A 101 8.77 -10.78 26.88
N VAL A 102 10.04 -11.06 26.62
CA VAL A 102 10.53 -11.69 25.37
C VAL A 102 9.77 -12.98 25.03
N GLY A 103 9.58 -13.86 26.01
CA GLY A 103 8.85 -15.11 25.79
C GLY A 103 7.36 -14.89 25.45
N ALA A 104 6.74 -13.89 26.07
CA ALA A 104 5.35 -13.52 25.85
C ALA A 104 5.16 -12.80 24.50
N LEU A 105 6.05 -11.86 24.17
CA LEU A 105 6.11 -11.15 22.89
C LEU A 105 6.26 -12.11 21.71
N LYS A 106 7.09 -13.15 21.87
CA LYS A 106 7.29 -14.18 20.84
C LYS A 106 6.12 -15.16 20.74
N GLN A 107 5.44 -15.45 21.85
CA GLN A 107 4.30 -16.38 21.88
C GLN A 107 3.02 -15.74 21.32
N ALA A 108 2.84 -14.43 21.48
CA ALA A 108 1.68 -13.70 20.98
C ALA A 108 1.57 -13.72 19.45
N ASP A 109 0.34 -13.62 18.93
CA ASP A 109 0.13 -13.51 17.47
C ASP A 109 0.71 -12.20 16.94
N ILE A 110 0.66 -11.15 17.76
CA ILE A 110 1.26 -9.84 17.49
C ILE A 110 2.02 -9.39 18.74
N GLY A 111 3.34 -9.41 18.68
CA GLY A 111 4.22 -8.79 19.68
C GLY A 111 4.59 -7.37 19.28
N LEU A 112 4.40 -6.41 20.19
CA LEU A 112 4.88 -5.03 20.06
C LEU A 112 5.88 -4.72 21.18
N ALA A 113 7.14 -4.52 20.83
CA ALA A 113 8.14 -4.02 21.75
C ALA A 113 8.09 -2.48 21.79
N LEU A 114 8.04 -1.90 22.98
CA LEU A 114 8.26 -0.47 23.18
C LEU A 114 9.75 -0.25 23.44
N LEU A 115 10.44 0.47 22.55
CA LEU A 115 11.82 0.85 22.81
C LEU A 115 11.83 1.83 23.97
N ALA A 116 12.61 1.50 25.00
CA ALA A 116 12.90 2.37 26.12
C ALA A 116 13.75 3.56 25.63
N GLY A 117 13.07 4.57 25.09
CA GLY A 117 13.64 5.84 24.68
C GLY A 117 13.81 6.81 25.85
N HIS A 118 12.97 6.71 26.88
CA HIS A 118 13.09 7.42 28.15
C HIS A 118 12.46 6.54 29.25
N GLY A 119 13.27 5.69 29.89
CA GLY A 119 12.95 5.30 31.27
C GLY A 119 12.90 6.59 32.09
N ASN A 120 11.83 6.78 32.85
CA ASN A 120 11.55 7.91 33.76
C ASN A 120 10.61 9.02 33.23
N VAL A 121 9.81 8.82 32.18
CA VAL A 121 8.68 9.74 31.91
C VAL A 121 7.44 9.46 32.77
N ASN A 122 7.33 8.26 33.34
CA ASN A 122 6.19 7.84 34.18
C ASN A 122 6.59 7.50 35.63
N THR A 123 7.86 7.68 36.01
CA THR A 123 8.34 7.51 37.38
C THR A 123 9.27 8.66 37.70
N THR A 124 8.89 9.47 38.67
CA THR A 124 9.68 10.61 39.17
C THR A 124 10.89 10.12 39.95
N ASP A 125 11.96 9.78 39.23
CA ASP A 125 13.28 9.66 39.85
C ASP A 125 14.06 10.93 39.54
N LEU A 126 13.80 11.97 40.34
CA LEU A 126 14.78 13.03 40.54
C LEU A 126 16.03 12.40 41.18
N PRO A 127 17.25 12.92 40.89
CA PRO A 127 18.47 12.44 41.55
C PRO A 127 18.31 12.52 43.08
N PRO A 128 18.93 11.61 43.86
CA PRO A 128 18.79 11.62 45.31
C PRO A 128 19.39 12.92 45.85
N ASP A 129 18.54 13.87 46.20
CA ASP A 129 18.97 15.07 46.90
C ASP A 129 19.25 14.69 48.37
N LYS A 130 20.40 15.14 48.85
CA LYS A 130 20.81 14.91 50.23
C LYS A 130 19.99 15.82 51.12
N GLY A 131 19.04 15.22 51.84
CA GLY A 131 18.55 15.72 53.12
C GLY A 131 17.31 16.62 53.02
N SER A 132 16.16 16.05 53.36
CA SER A 132 15.27 16.60 54.39
C SER A 132 14.09 15.65 54.58
N GLU A 133 13.80 15.35 55.85
CA GLU A 133 12.62 14.63 56.28
C GLU A 133 11.36 15.46 56.06
N GLY A 134 10.25 14.78 55.75
CA GLY A 134 8.91 15.24 56.13
C GLY A 134 7.89 15.37 55.00
N GLY A 135 6.73 14.73 55.21
CA GLY A 135 5.45 15.22 54.71
C GLY A 135 4.87 14.48 53.50
N ALA A 136 3.81 13.72 53.75
CA ALA A 136 2.87 13.25 52.74
C ALA A 136 2.07 14.41 52.15
N ASP A 137 1.89 14.42 50.83
CA ASP A 137 0.66 14.90 50.17
C ASP A 137 0.64 14.42 48.70
N GLU A 138 -0.28 13.50 48.39
CA GLU A 138 -0.60 13.06 47.03
C GLU A 138 -1.51 14.11 46.37
N ALA A 139 -0.94 14.95 45.51
CA ALA A 139 -1.73 15.80 44.61
C ALA A 139 -2.00 15.07 43.28
N GLN A 140 -3.28 14.73 43.04
CA GLN A 140 -3.79 14.29 41.73
C GLN A 140 -3.56 15.37 40.67
N ALA A 141 -2.72 15.09 39.67
CA ALA A 141 -2.56 15.93 38.48
C ALA A 141 -3.53 15.48 37.35
N PRO A 142 -4.23 16.40 36.67
CA PRO A 142 -5.22 16.06 35.64
C PRO A 142 -4.57 15.54 34.35
N ALA A 143 -5.18 14.54 33.74
CA ALA A 143 -4.71 13.81 32.56
C ALA A 143 -4.57 14.64 31.25
N GLN A 144 -4.76 15.96 31.29
CA GLN A 144 -4.70 16.84 30.11
C GLN A 144 -3.29 17.38 29.80
N ASP A 145 -2.34 17.36 30.74
CA ASP A 145 -0.99 17.94 30.52
C ASP A 145 0.05 16.98 29.91
N ALA A 146 -0.15 15.67 30.04
CA ALA A 146 0.82 14.67 29.58
C ALA A 146 0.95 14.63 28.05
N GLU A 147 -0.15 14.85 27.32
CA GLU A 147 -0.16 14.85 25.86
C GLU A 147 0.53 16.09 25.27
N ALA A 148 0.35 17.25 25.91
CA ALA A 148 1.01 18.50 25.51
C ALA A 148 2.53 18.40 25.68
N LEU A 149 2.99 17.88 26.83
CA LEU A 149 4.41 17.66 27.11
C LEU A 149 5.07 16.68 26.13
N LEU A 150 4.37 15.60 25.76
CA LEU A 150 4.87 14.60 24.82
C LEU A 150 5.00 15.18 23.39
N ASN A 151 4.01 15.96 22.96
CA ASN A 151 4.04 16.66 21.68
C ASN A 151 5.15 17.73 21.64
N GLU A 152 5.37 18.44 22.75
CA GLU A 152 6.45 19.42 22.87
C GLU A 152 7.83 18.75 22.77
N GLN A 153 8.05 17.64 23.48
CA GLN A 153 9.30 16.89 23.40
C GLN A 153 9.56 16.32 21.99
N GLN A 154 8.52 15.80 21.33
CA GLN A 154 8.62 15.37 19.92
C GLN A 154 9.01 16.53 19.00
N SER A 155 8.47 17.73 19.23
CA SER A 155 8.81 18.92 18.45
C SER A 155 10.27 19.36 18.63
N VAL A 156 10.82 19.25 19.85
CA VAL A 156 12.20 19.59 20.17
C VAL A 156 13.16 18.58 19.52
N LEU A 157 12.83 17.28 19.58
CA LEU A 157 13.59 16.24 18.90
C LEU A 157 13.60 16.45 17.39
N ALA A 158 12.45 16.73 16.77
CA ALA A 158 12.36 17.01 15.34
C ALA A 158 13.23 18.21 14.92
N LYS A 159 13.27 19.28 15.73
CA LYS A 159 14.15 20.43 15.49
C LYS A 159 15.63 20.05 15.54
N ARG A 160 16.05 19.25 16.53
CA ARG A 160 17.43 18.77 16.67
C ARG A 160 17.84 17.86 15.52
N THR A 161 16.98 16.94 15.10
CA THR A 161 17.21 16.08 13.93
C THR A 161 17.37 16.91 12.66
N LYS A 162 16.50 17.91 12.44
CA LYS A 162 16.59 18.81 11.29
C LYS A 162 17.91 19.59 11.25
N GLN A 163 18.37 20.10 12.39
CA GLN A 163 19.65 20.82 12.48
C GLN A 163 20.85 19.91 12.17
N ALA A 164 20.84 18.67 12.67
CA ALA A 164 21.89 17.71 12.40
C ALA A 164 21.92 17.27 10.91
N THR A 165 20.76 17.03 10.29
CA THR A 165 20.68 16.73 8.85
C THR A 165 21.20 17.89 8.01
N GLN A 166 20.88 19.14 8.36
CA GLN A 166 21.40 20.33 7.66
C GLN A 166 22.92 20.47 7.80
N ALA A 167 23.49 20.24 8.99
CA ALA A 167 24.93 20.28 9.20
C ALA A 167 25.66 19.20 8.38
N ARG A 168 25.09 18.00 8.31
CA ARG A 168 25.63 16.88 7.50
C ARG A 168 25.58 17.18 6.00
N GLN A 169 24.46 17.71 5.51
CA GLN A 169 24.34 18.10 4.09
C GLN A 169 25.36 19.18 3.71
N LYS A 170 25.57 20.16 4.59
CA LYS A 170 26.58 21.20 4.38
C LYS A 170 27.99 20.61 4.32
N PHE A 171 28.34 19.72 5.25
CA PHE A 171 29.63 19.02 5.25
C PHE A 171 29.86 18.23 3.96
N LEU A 172 28.86 17.46 3.52
CA LEU A 172 28.93 16.70 2.26
C LEU A 172 29.12 17.63 1.05
N TRP A 173 28.38 18.74 0.99
CA TRP A 173 28.50 19.72 -0.09
C TRP A 173 29.91 20.33 -0.16
N ASP A 174 30.46 20.71 0.99
CA ASP A 174 31.81 21.29 1.08
C ASP A 174 32.87 20.26 0.64
N LYS A 175 32.74 18.99 1.06
CA LYS A 175 33.65 17.91 0.68
C LYS A 175 33.53 17.51 -0.79
N GLN A 176 32.32 17.49 -1.34
CA GLN A 176 32.10 17.25 -2.78
C GLN A 176 32.80 18.32 -3.62
N LYS A 177 32.73 19.59 -3.19
CA LYS A 177 33.42 20.70 -3.87
C LYS A 177 34.94 20.57 -3.82
N GLU A 178 35.48 20.15 -2.68
CA GLU A 178 36.92 19.87 -2.49
C GLU A 178 37.38 18.73 -3.42
N LEU A 179 36.68 17.59 -3.40
CA LEU A 179 37.03 16.42 -4.23
C LEU A 179 36.83 16.68 -5.72
N ASN A 180 35.85 17.50 -6.11
CA ASN A 180 35.66 17.90 -7.51
C ASN A 180 36.84 18.76 -8.03
N ALA A 181 37.45 19.57 -7.17
CA ALA A 181 38.65 20.33 -7.54
C ALA A 181 39.85 19.40 -7.77
N LEU A 182 40.01 18.38 -6.93
CA LEU A 182 41.08 17.37 -7.04
C LEU A 182 40.84 16.37 -8.19
N HIS A 183 39.58 16.08 -8.52
CA HIS A 183 39.20 15.16 -9.60
C HIS A 183 39.86 15.52 -10.94
N LYS A 184 39.90 16.82 -11.27
CA LYS A 184 40.52 17.31 -12.50
C LYS A 184 42.02 17.02 -12.53
N GLN A 185 42.71 17.27 -11.41
CA GLN A 185 44.14 17.02 -11.28
C GLN A 185 44.47 15.53 -11.38
N TRP A 186 43.70 14.67 -10.69
CA TRP A 186 43.89 13.22 -10.78
C TRP A 186 43.65 12.66 -12.18
N LEU A 187 42.69 13.23 -12.91
CA LEU A 187 42.43 12.81 -14.29
C LEU A 187 43.57 13.19 -15.22
N GLU A 188 44.12 14.40 -15.07
CA GLU A 188 45.30 14.86 -15.83
C GLU A 188 46.52 13.97 -15.52
N GLU A 189 46.83 13.73 -14.24
CA GLU A 189 47.94 12.86 -13.81
C GLU A 189 47.81 11.42 -14.33
N GLU A 190 46.60 10.86 -14.28
CA GLU A 190 46.33 9.45 -14.62
C GLU A 190 46.27 9.23 -16.15
N VAL A 191 45.86 10.25 -16.91
CA VAL A 191 45.98 10.28 -18.38
C VAL A 191 47.44 10.41 -18.80
N GLU A 192 48.24 11.28 -18.18
CA GLU A 192 49.67 11.41 -18.45
C GLU A 192 50.46 10.15 -18.07
N ALA A 193 50.11 9.50 -16.95
CA ALA A 193 50.71 8.24 -16.54
C ALA A 193 50.40 7.08 -17.51
N ARG A 194 49.24 7.07 -18.15
CA ARG A 194 48.92 6.10 -19.22
C ARG A 194 49.58 6.44 -20.54
N ALA A 195 49.66 7.72 -20.90
CA ALA A 195 50.38 8.18 -22.09
C ALA A 195 51.87 7.79 -22.02
N ARG A 196 52.51 7.91 -20.84
CA ARG A 196 53.89 7.43 -20.60
C ARG A 196 54.08 5.92 -20.76
N ARG A 197 53.01 5.12 -20.64
CA ARG A 197 53.02 3.67 -20.83
C ARG A 197 52.72 3.25 -22.28
N GLY A 198 52.48 4.20 -23.19
CA GLY A 198 52.14 3.94 -24.59
C GLY A 198 50.66 3.66 -24.85
N ASP A 199 49.82 3.67 -23.81
CA ASP A 199 48.38 3.46 -23.93
C ASP A 199 47.69 4.77 -24.36
N THR A 200 47.41 4.90 -25.66
CA THR A 200 46.76 6.08 -26.24
C THR A 200 45.42 5.73 -26.89
N GLY A 201 44.48 6.67 -26.93
CA GLY A 201 43.15 6.51 -27.53
C GLY A 201 42.00 6.43 -26.53
N PHE A 202 40.78 6.29 -27.05
CA PHE A 202 39.52 6.40 -26.30
C PHE A 202 39.41 5.42 -25.12
N MET A 203 39.86 4.17 -25.30
CA MET A 203 39.80 3.15 -24.24
C MET A 203 40.73 3.45 -23.06
N ALA A 204 41.88 4.09 -23.31
CA ALA A 204 42.80 4.51 -22.26
C ALA A 204 42.24 5.69 -21.45
N GLN A 205 41.57 6.64 -22.12
CA GLN A 205 40.87 7.75 -21.47
C GLN A 205 39.67 7.27 -20.65
N ALA A 206 38.87 6.36 -21.18
CA ALA A 206 37.76 5.74 -20.45
C ALA A 206 38.25 4.95 -19.22
N GLY A 207 39.39 4.26 -19.34
CA GLY A 207 40.07 3.60 -18.23
C GLY A 207 40.54 4.58 -17.14
N ALA A 208 41.09 5.73 -17.54
CA ALA A 208 41.52 6.80 -16.62
C ALA A 208 40.32 7.38 -15.84
N VAL A 209 39.24 7.71 -16.54
CA VAL A 209 38.01 8.19 -15.91
C VAL A 209 37.48 7.16 -14.90
N LYS A 210 37.47 5.87 -15.24
CA LYS A 210 37.02 4.80 -14.33
C LYS A 210 37.87 4.70 -13.06
N VAL A 211 39.19 4.80 -13.17
CA VAL A 211 40.10 4.74 -12.01
C VAL A 211 39.93 5.96 -11.11
N VAL A 212 39.86 7.15 -11.69
CA VAL A 212 39.67 8.40 -10.95
C VAL A 212 38.29 8.43 -10.26
N LEU A 213 37.24 7.96 -10.93
CA LEU A 213 35.91 7.85 -10.34
C LEU A 213 35.89 6.85 -9.17
N SER A 214 36.58 5.71 -9.30
CA SER A 214 36.72 4.74 -8.21
C SER A 214 37.39 5.37 -6.98
N ARG A 215 38.51 6.09 -7.19
CA ARG A 215 39.21 6.82 -6.12
C ARG A 215 38.33 7.88 -5.47
N TYR A 216 37.64 8.67 -6.26
CA TYR A 216 36.71 9.69 -5.80
C TYR A 216 35.65 9.12 -4.85
N THR A 217 35.01 8.01 -5.24
CA THR A 217 33.98 7.36 -4.40
C THR A 217 34.56 6.77 -3.11
N ALA A 218 35.82 6.30 -3.13
CA ALA A 218 36.48 5.76 -1.95
C ALA A 218 36.84 6.85 -0.93
N GLU A 219 37.32 8.01 -1.39
CA GLU A 219 37.65 9.15 -0.52
C GLU A 219 36.40 9.76 0.10
N LEU A 220 35.34 9.96 -0.69
CA LEU A 220 34.06 10.47 -0.17
C LEU A 220 33.46 9.55 0.92
N LYS A 221 33.54 8.22 0.72
CA LYS A 221 33.10 7.24 1.72
C LYS A 221 33.93 7.29 3.01
N ARG A 222 35.24 7.53 2.90
CA ARG A 222 36.13 7.64 4.06
C ARG A 222 35.81 8.88 4.89
N GLU A 223 35.66 10.03 4.24
CA GLU A 223 35.28 11.29 4.90
C GLU A 223 33.91 11.19 5.57
N MET A 224 32.95 10.53 4.91
CA MET A 224 31.64 10.28 5.52
C MET A 224 31.76 9.41 6.78
N LYS A 225 32.58 8.36 6.74
CA LYS A 225 32.83 7.48 7.89
C LYS A 225 33.48 8.23 9.06
N ASP A 226 34.45 9.10 8.79
CA ASP A 226 35.12 9.90 9.82
C ASP A 226 34.18 10.95 10.43
N TYR A 227 33.31 11.58 9.62
CA TYR A 227 32.27 12.48 10.11
C TYR A 227 31.28 11.77 11.02
N ASP A 228 30.79 10.60 10.60
CA ASP A 228 29.84 9.78 11.36
C ASP A 228 30.44 9.28 12.69
N GLN A 229 31.75 9.00 12.73
CA GLN A 229 32.48 8.63 13.95
C GLN A 229 32.60 9.78 14.95
N ARG A 230 32.78 11.02 14.48
CA ARG A 230 32.96 12.20 15.36
C ARG A 230 31.65 12.75 15.90
N HIS A 231 30.60 12.72 15.09
CA HIS A 231 29.33 13.39 15.42
C HIS A 231 28.22 12.43 15.87
N GLY A 232 28.50 11.11 15.88
CA GLY A 232 27.49 10.10 16.17
C GLY A 232 26.49 9.96 15.02
N ASN A 233 25.99 8.75 14.83
CA ASN A 233 25.26 8.42 13.61
C ASN A 233 23.87 9.07 13.60
N VAL A 234 23.72 10.20 12.90
CA VAL A 234 22.42 10.71 12.44
C VAL A 234 22.17 10.08 11.07
N TYR A 235 21.60 8.89 11.07
CA TYR A 235 21.25 8.17 9.84
C TYR A 235 20.26 8.99 9.02
N ASP A 236 20.69 9.36 7.81
CA ASP A 236 19.81 9.59 6.66
C ASP A 236 20.42 8.89 5.44
N ALA A 237 19.77 7.80 5.01
CA ALA A 237 20.06 7.08 3.75
C ALA A 237 19.36 7.70 2.54
N LYS A 238 18.67 8.84 2.69
CA LYS A 238 17.96 9.53 1.59
C LYS A 238 18.74 10.66 0.91
N ALA A 239 19.92 11.05 1.42
CA ALA A 239 20.71 12.13 0.83
C ALA A 239 21.69 11.68 -0.26
N ALA A 240 21.91 10.38 -0.45
CA ALA A 240 22.72 9.84 -1.55
C ALA A 240 21.92 9.56 -2.83
N GLN A 241 20.61 9.85 -2.84
CA GLN A 241 19.70 9.54 -3.95
C GLN A 241 19.44 10.70 -4.93
N ALA A 242 20.20 11.79 -4.84
CA ALA A 242 20.11 12.90 -5.78
C ALA A 242 21.49 13.28 -6.28
N GLU A 243 22.14 12.39 -7.05
CA GLU A 243 23.10 12.70 -8.13
C GLU A 243 23.87 11.43 -8.55
N ALA A 244 23.27 10.66 -9.47
CA ALA A 244 24.00 9.80 -10.37
C ALA A 244 23.20 9.71 -11.67
N GLY A 245 23.55 10.58 -12.62
CA GLY A 245 22.99 10.54 -13.96
C GLY A 245 23.34 9.22 -14.66
N THR A 246 22.32 8.65 -15.30
CA THR A 246 22.34 7.79 -16.50
C THR A 246 23.28 6.57 -16.55
N GLN A 247 22.66 5.40 -16.77
CA GLN A 247 23.22 4.07 -17.08
C GLN A 247 23.52 3.16 -15.88
N GLY A 248 22.47 2.46 -15.42
CA GLY A 248 22.58 1.34 -14.47
C GLY A 248 21.23 0.84 -13.89
N LYS A 249 20.10 1.18 -14.52
CA LYS A 249 18.76 1.15 -13.88
C LYS A 249 18.01 -0.19 -13.84
N LEU A 250 18.63 -1.34 -14.13
CA LEU A 250 17.89 -2.61 -14.08
C LEU A 250 18.42 -3.63 -13.05
N ALA A 251 19.74 -3.67 -12.82
CA ALA A 251 20.32 -4.59 -11.83
C ALA A 251 20.22 -4.04 -10.39
N GLY A 252 20.35 -2.72 -10.21
CA GLY A 252 20.26 -2.09 -8.88
C GLY A 252 18.85 -2.06 -8.30
N ALA A 253 17.82 -2.01 -9.15
CA ALA A 253 16.43 -1.89 -8.70
C ALA A 253 15.92 -3.15 -7.96
N LEU A 254 16.45 -4.34 -8.28
CA LEU A 254 16.11 -5.59 -7.59
C LEU A 254 16.83 -5.72 -6.25
N GLU A 255 18.07 -5.23 -6.14
CA GLU A 255 18.82 -5.20 -4.88
C GLU A 255 18.34 -4.06 -3.94
N GLU A 256 17.82 -2.97 -4.51
CA GLU A 256 17.22 -1.84 -3.78
C GLU A 256 15.84 -2.18 -3.20
N ALA A 257 15.05 -3.04 -3.85
CA ALA A 257 13.76 -3.48 -3.32
C ALA A 257 13.91 -4.33 -2.04
N GLU A 258 15.00 -5.11 -1.94
CA GLU A 258 15.31 -5.95 -0.77
C GLU A 258 15.83 -5.11 0.42
N LYS A 259 16.55 -4.01 0.15
CA LYS A 259 17.10 -3.09 1.18
C LYS A 259 16.13 -2.00 1.63
N ALA A 260 15.10 -1.67 0.83
CA ALA A 260 14.11 -0.64 1.14
C ALA A 260 13.19 -0.98 2.33
N GLN A 261 13.09 -2.25 2.73
CA GLN A 261 12.31 -2.65 3.91
C GLN A 261 13.04 -2.44 5.26
N ALA A 262 14.36 -2.20 5.25
CA ALA A 262 15.17 -2.23 6.47
C ALA A 262 15.55 -0.86 7.06
N SER A 263 15.23 0.28 6.43
CA SER A 263 15.82 1.57 6.84
C SER A 263 14.87 2.76 6.82
N GLN A 264 14.21 2.99 7.96
CA GLN A 264 13.66 4.30 8.33
C GLN A 264 14.29 4.70 9.66
N GLY A 265 14.92 5.88 9.78
CA GLY A 265 15.70 6.31 10.94
C GLY A 265 15.02 7.40 11.77
N LEU A 266 14.81 7.11 13.05
CA LEU A 266 14.56 8.03 14.18
C LEU A 266 15.76 7.84 15.13
N PRO A 267 16.05 8.74 16.10
CA PRO A 267 17.24 8.67 16.95
C PRO A 267 17.49 7.27 17.49
N MET A 268 18.75 6.81 17.46
CA MET A 268 19.11 5.42 17.75
C MET A 268 18.90 5.10 19.24
N VAL A 269 17.69 4.69 19.58
CA VAL A 269 17.39 3.98 20.82
C VAL A 269 18.06 2.61 20.72
N ARG A 270 18.85 2.23 21.74
CA ARG A 270 19.49 0.90 21.74
C ARG A 270 18.38 -0.16 21.69
N PRO A 271 18.36 -1.05 20.69
CA PRO A 271 17.41 -2.14 20.68
C PRO A 271 17.66 -3.02 21.91
N GLY A 272 16.68 -3.09 22.81
CA GLY A 272 16.69 -4.03 23.94
C GLY A 272 16.23 -5.42 23.51
N ASP A 273 16.41 -6.43 24.38
CA ASP A 273 16.08 -7.83 24.08
C ASP A 273 14.63 -8.02 23.60
N ALA A 274 13.69 -7.22 24.14
CA ALA A 274 12.29 -7.22 23.72
C ALA A 274 12.12 -6.89 22.23
N SER A 275 12.90 -5.94 21.70
CA SER A 275 12.84 -5.54 20.28
C SER A 275 13.42 -6.57 19.32
N VAL A 276 14.26 -7.48 19.81
CA VAL A 276 14.74 -8.63 19.03
C VAL A 276 13.66 -9.71 18.93
N ALA A 277 12.81 -9.83 19.95
CA ALA A 277 11.79 -10.86 20.03
C ALA A 277 10.45 -10.48 19.37
N ALA A 278 10.09 -9.20 19.39
CA ALA A 278 8.81 -8.72 18.87
C ALA A 278 8.87 -8.43 17.36
N PRO A 279 7.89 -8.87 16.55
CA PRO A 279 7.82 -8.55 15.12
C PRO A 279 7.63 -7.06 14.86
N PHE A 280 6.98 -6.33 15.78
CA PHE A 280 6.84 -4.89 15.71
C PHE A 280 7.63 -4.22 16.83
N THR A 281 8.36 -3.16 16.49
CA THR A 281 9.11 -2.35 17.46
C THR A 281 8.69 -0.90 17.32
N SER A 282 8.12 -0.36 18.40
CA SER A 282 7.75 1.04 18.52
C SER A 282 8.96 1.86 18.95
N LYS A 283 9.31 2.87 18.14
CA LYS A 283 10.40 3.81 18.46
C LYS A 283 10.02 4.90 19.45
N ALA A 284 8.73 5.21 19.55
CA ALA A 284 8.21 6.10 20.58
C ALA A 284 7.82 5.27 21.81
N PRO A 285 8.08 5.74 23.03
CA PRO A 285 7.62 5.08 24.26
C PRO A 285 6.11 5.37 24.48
N SER A 286 5.27 5.05 23.50
CA SER A 286 3.83 5.32 23.53
C SER A 286 3.03 4.08 23.19
N VAL A 287 2.07 3.75 24.05
CA VAL A 287 1.07 2.69 23.83
C VAL A 287 0.06 3.04 22.73
N LYS A 288 0.02 4.30 22.26
CA LYS A 288 -0.79 4.72 21.10
C LYS A 288 -0.47 3.89 19.86
N ASN A 289 0.78 3.46 19.72
CA ASN A 289 1.22 2.65 18.59
C ASN A 289 0.54 1.27 18.55
N CYS A 290 0.01 0.75 19.66
CA CYS A 290 -0.87 -0.41 19.65
C CYS A 290 -2.15 -0.14 18.84
N VAL A 291 -2.76 1.03 19.06
CA VAL A 291 -3.98 1.45 18.37
C VAL A 291 -3.72 1.68 16.89
N ASP A 292 -2.62 2.36 16.55
CA ASP A 292 -2.24 2.63 15.17
C ASP A 292 -1.88 1.33 14.42
N LEU A 293 -1.23 0.37 15.09
CA LEU A 293 -0.98 -0.96 14.54
C LEU A 293 -2.28 -1.71 14.23
N ILE A 294 -3.27 -1.65 15.12
CA ILE A 294 -4.58 -2.28 14.88
C ILE A 294 -5.34 -1.58 13.74
N ARG A 295 -5.31 -0.23 13.67
CA ARG A 295 -5.92 0.54 12.57
C ARG A 295 -5.29 0.17 11.23
N GLN A 296 -3.96 0.15 11.18
CA GLN A 296 -3.23 -0.25 9.98
C GLN A 296 -3.53 -1.70 9.61
N GLY A 297 -3.55 -2.62 10.57
CA GLY A 297 -3.88 -4.03 10.34
C GLY A 297 -5.29 -4.22 9.74
N ARG A 298 -6.29 -3.45 10.21
CA ARG A 298 -7.65 -3.46 9.64
C ARG A 298 -7.69 -2.92 8.22
N CYS A 299 -6.97 -1.83 7.95
CA CYS A 299 -6.84 -1.25 6.62
C CYS A 299 -6.17 -2.24 5.66
N THR A 300 -5.01 -2.79 6.04
CA THR A 300 -4.25 -3.75 5.23
C THR A 300 -5.05 -5.02 4.95
N LEU A 301 -5.75 -5.57 5.96
CA LEU A 301 -6.61 -6.75 5.77
C LEU A 301 -7.69 -6.47 4.71
N LEU A 302 -8.33 -5.31 4.79
CA LEU A 302 -9.37 -4.92 3.85
C LEU A 302 -8.80 -4.70 2.44
N SER A 303 -7.71 -3.96 2.31
CA SER A 303 -7.02 -3.75 1.03
C SER A 303 -6.55 -5.06 0.39
N ALA A 304 -6.01 -6.00 1.18
CA ALA A 304 -5.55 -7.29 0.68
C ALA A 304 -6.71 -8.15 0.16
N LEU A 305 -7.82 -8.23 0.91
CA LEU A 305 -9.02 -8.96 0.46
C LEU A 305 -9.58 -8.36 -0.83
N GLN A 306 -9.65 -7.03 -0.94
CA GLN A 306 -10.14 -6.36 -2.14
C GLN A 306 -9.20 -6.55 -3.33
N GLN A 307 -7.88 -6.52 -3.13
CA GLN A 307 -6.91 -6.78 -4.19
C GLN A 307 -7.04 -8.21 -4.74
N GLN A 308 -7.30 -9.18 -3.87
CA GLN A 308 -7.59 -10.56 -4.29
C GLN A 308 -8.91 -10.65 -5.09
N GLN A 309 -9.96 -9.92 -4.69
CA GLN A 309 -11.22 -9.83 -5.45
C GLN A 309 -10.98 -9.28 -6.85
N ILE A 310 -10.28 -8.15 -6.94
CA ILE A 310 -9.93 -7.49 -8.21
C ILE A 310 -9.14 -8.43 -9.12
N MET A 311 -8.12 -9.09 -8.57
CA MET A 311 -7.29 -10.04 -9.32
C MET A 311 -8.13 -11.18 -9.91
N MET A 312 -8.99 -11.80 -9.10
CA MET A 312 -9.84 -12.91 -9.57
C MET A 312 -10.82 -12.47 -10.67
N LEU A 313 -11.46 -11.31 -10.53
CA LEU A 313 -12.38 -10.78 -11.54
C LEU A 313 -11.65 -10.44 -12.85
N ASN A 314 -10.49 -9.80 -12.77
CA ASN A 314 -9.65 -9.51 -13.94
C ASN A 314 -9.18 -10.79 -14.64
N CYS A 315 -8.78 -11.83 -13.89
CA CYS A 315 -8.37 -13.10 -14.49
C CYS A 315 -9.50 -13.74 -15.31
N ILE A 316 -10.75 -13.69 -14.82
CA ILE A 316 -11.91 -14.26 -15.52
C ILE A 316 -12.19 -13.49 -16.82
N ILE A 317 -12.20 -12.15 -16.76
CA ILE A 317 -12.41 -11.32 -17.95
C ILE A 317 -11.29 -11.55 -18.97
N ASN A 318 -10.04 -11.50 -18.54
CA ASN A 318 -8.89 -11.66 -19.43
C ASN A 318 -8.84 -13.05 -20.07
N ALA A 319 -9.21 -14.10 -19.33
CA ALA A 319 -9.31 -15.45 -19.88
C ALA A 319 -10.37 -15.52 -20.99
N TYR A 320 -11.54 -14.91 -20.77
CA TYR A 320 -12.57 -14.83 -21.81
C TYR A 320 -12.12 -13.98 -23.01
N VAL A 321 -11.60 -12.78 -22.77
CA VAL A 321 -11.11 -11.86 -23.81
C VAL A 321 -10.07 -12.54 -24.70
N LEU A 322 -9.08 -13.19 -24.11
CA LEU A 322 -8.05 -13.90 -24.85
C LEU A 322 -8.63 -15.06 -25.66
N SER A 323 -9.59 -15.80 -25.09
CA SER A 323 -10.29 -16.87 -25.80
C SER A 323 -11.12 -16.34 -26.98
N ALA A 324 -11.91 -15.29 -26.77
CA ALA A 324 -12.77 -14.69 -27.78
C ALA A 324 -11.95 -14.12 -28.95
N LEU A 325 -10.91 -13.33 -28.65
CA LEU A 325 -10.02 -12.80 -29.69
C LEU A 325 -9.34 -13.92 -30.47
N SER A 326 -8.86 -14.97 -29.79
CA SER A 326 -8.22 -16.11 -30.45
C SER A 326 -9.17 -16.89 -31.35
N LEU A 327 -10.43 -17.07 -30.95
CA LEU A 327 -11.43 -17.80 -31.73
C LEU A 327 -11.85 -17.01 -32.98
N GLU A 328 -11.98 -15.70 -32.87
CA GLU A 328 -12.36 -14.81 -33.98
C GLU A 328 -11.16 -14.42 -34.86
N GLY A 329 -9.97 -14.97 -34.61
CA GLY A 329 -8.77 -14.70 -35.39
C GLY A 329 -8.21 -13.28 -35.23
N SER A 330 -8.66 -12.54 -34.21
CA SER A 330 -8.17 -11.21 -33.87
C SER A 330 -7.08 -11.29 -32.78
N ARG A 331 -6.36 -10.19 -32.57
CA ARG A 331 -5.32 -10.07 -31.53
C ARG A 331 -5.41 -8.71 -30.87
N SER A 332 -4.88 -8.60 -29.65
CA SER A 332 -4.73 -7.31 -28.97
C SER A 332 -3.58 -6.51 -29.59
N SER A 333 -3.78 -5.21 -29.77
CA SER A 333 -2.71 -4.33 -30.24
C SER A 333 -1.71 -4.04 -29.13
N GLU A 334 -0.42 -4.01 -29.45
CA GLU A 334 0.62 -3.61 -28.49
C GLU A 334 0.41 -2.16 -28.00
N ARG A 335 0.01 -1.26 -28.90
CA ARG A 335 -0.31 0.15 -28.54
C ARG A 335 -1.51 0.24 -27.60
N GLN A 336 -2.53 -0.59 -27.83
CA GLN A 336 -3.71 -0.68 -26.97
C GLN A 336 -3.32 -1.20 -25.59
N MET A 337 -2.56 -2.30 -25.54
CA MET A 337 -2.05 -2.85 -24.29
C MET A 337 -1.20 -1.84 -23.52
N MET A 338 -0.29 -1.11 -24.19
CA MET A 338 0.50 -0.07 -23.52
C MET A 338 -0.40 1.02 -22.95
N ALA A 339 -1.36 1.53 -23.75
CA ALA A 339 -2.27 2.58 -23.32
C ALA A 339 -3.11 2.17 -22.10
N SER A 340 -3.71 0.98 -22.12
CA SER A 340 -4.50 0.48 -20.97
C SER A 340 -3.61 0.22 -19.75
N HIS A 341 -2.44 -0.40 -19.90
CA HIS A 341 -1.56 -0.67 -18.76
C HIS A 341 -1.07 0.61 -18.07
N TRP A 342 -0.76 1.68 -18.81
CA TRP A 342 -0.38 2.96 -18.20
C TRP A 342 -1.53 3.54 -17.36
N LEU A 343 -2.74 3.57 -17.90
CA LEU A 343 -3.93 4.05 -17.20
C LEU A 343 -4.25 3.21 -15.96
N LEU A 344 -4.19 1.88 -16.10
CA LEU A 344 -4.53 0.94 -15.03
C LEU A 344 -3.47 0.88 -13.94
N THR A 345 -2.19 1.08 -14.26
CA THR A 345 -1.09 1.10 -13.28
C THR A 345 -1.26 2.27 -12.32
N THR A 346 -1.62 3.46 -12.81
CA THR A 346 -1.90 4.63 -11.96
C THR A 346 -3.06 4.36 -10.99
N ALA A 347 -4.14 3.77 -11.48
CA ALA A 347 -5.29 3.41 -10.63
C ALA A 347 -4.93 2.34 -9.59
N SER A 348 -4.19 1.31 -10.01
CA SER A 348 -3.76 0.20 -9.15
C SER A 348 -2.77 0.64 -8.07
N LEU A 349 -1.85 1.54 -8.40
CA LEU A 349 -0.91 2.11 -7.43
C LEU A 349 -1.65 2.98 -6.41
N SER A 350 -2.62 3.76 -6.87
CA SER A 350 -3.48 4.59 -5.98
C SER A 350 -4.34 3.73 -5.06
N PHE A 351 -4.77 2.56 -5.53
CA PHE A 351 -5.47 1.56 -4.74
C PHE A 351 -4.57 0.97 -3.64
N ALA A 352 -3.32 0.63 -3.99
CA ALA A 352 -2.35 0.03 -3.06
C ALA A 352 -1.94 0.99 -1.92
N TYR A 353 -1.92 2.31 -2.16
CA TYR A 353 -1.58 3.33 -1.15
C TYR A 353 -2.78 3.82 -0.32
N ALA A 354 -3.78 2.98 -0.12
CA ALA A 354 -4.92 3.38 0.70
C ALA A 354 -4.53 3.48 2.19
N SER A 355 -4.98 4.56 2.83
CA SER A 355 -4.61 4.90 4.21
C SER A 355 -5.72 4.54 5.20
N PRO A 356 -5.38 4.15 6.45
CA PRO A 356 -6.38 3.90 7.48
C PRO A 356 -7.13 5.19 7.87
N CYS A 357 -8.33 5.02 8.42
CA CYS A 357 -9.05 6.13 9.07
C CYS A 357 -8.43 6.46 10.44
N ASP A 358 -8.47 7.74 10.83
CA ASP A 358 -7.92 8.21 12.12
C ASP A 358 -8.71 7.71 13.34
N ARG A 359 -9.96 7.26 13.15
CA ARG A 359 -10.83 6.73 14.20
C ARG A 359 -11.08 5.24 13.98
N MET A 360 -11.12 4.48 15.09
CA MET A 360 -11.39 3.05 15.04
C MET A 360 -12.90 2.79 15.14
N HIS A 361 -13.50 2.26 14.09
CA HIS A 361 -14.90 1.86 14.10
C HIS A 361 -15.13 0.60 14.95
N PRO A 362 -16.25 0.46 15.69
CA PRO A 362 -16.52 -0.73 16.51
C PRO A 362 -16.68 -2.02 15.70
N VAL A 363 -17.30 -1.93 14.52
CA VAL A 363 -17.47 -3.08 13.59
C VAL A 363 -16.12 -3.44 12.97
N ARG A 364 -15.81 -4.74 12.92
CA ARG A 364 -14.58 -5.27 12.28
C ARG A 364 -14.82 -5.53 10.78
N PRO A 365 -13.81 -5.37 9.92
CA PRO A 365 -13.93 -5.75 8.52
C PRO A 365 -14.10 -7.27 8.37
N LEU A 366 -14.59 -7.70 7.21
CA LEU A 366 -14.63 -9.12 6.84
C LEU A 366 -13.21 -9.70 6.84
N ARG A 367 -13.10 -10.98 7.20
CA ARG A 367 -11.80 -11.65 7.39
C ARG A 367 -11.48 -12.70 6.32
N SER A 368 -12.43 -13.01 5.44
CA SER A 368 -12.30 -14.11 4.48
C SER A 368 -13.01 -13.80 3.17
N LEU A 369 -12.42 -14.26 2.07
CA LEU A 369 -13.03 -14.26 0.73
C LEU A 369 -14.23 -15.20 0.63
N PHE A 370 -14.24 -16.27 1.43
CA PHE A 370 -15.34 -17.24 1.44
C PHE A 370 -16.54 -16.80 2.29
N HIS A 371 -16.51 -15.58 2.84
CA HIS A 371 -17.69 -15.01 3.44
C HIS A 371 -18.79 -14.85 2.37
N PRO A 372 -20.05 -15.28 2.61
CA PRO A 372 -21.10 -15.25 1.59
C PRO A 372 -21.28 -13.88 0.92
N ALA A 373 -21.22 -12.79 1.69
CA ALA A 373 -21.28 -11.42 1.17
C ALA A 373 -20.22 -11.11 0.10
N VAL A 374 -19.02 -11.69 0.22
CA VAL A 374 -17.91 -11.50 -0.71
C VAL A 374 -18.02 -12.49 -1.86
N PHE A 375 -18.15 -13.77 -1.54
CA PHE A 375 -18.14 -14.85 -2.53
C PHE A 375 -19.29 -14.74 -3.53
N VAL A 376 -20.52 -14.51 -3.04
CA VAL A 376 -21.70 -14.35 -3.91
C VAL A 376 -21.65 -13.04 -4.70
N SER A 377 -21.13 -11.96 -4.09
CA SER A 377 -20.88 -10.71 -4.79
C SER A 377 -19.94 -10.93 -5.97
N MET A 378 -18.80 -11.58 -5.72
CA MET A 378 -17.81 -11.91 -6.75
C MET A 378 -18.36 -12.75 -7.90
N LEU A 379 -19.14 -13.80 -7.60
CA LEU A 379 -19.73 -14.65 -8.64
C LEU A 379 -20.70 -13.88 -9.52
N GLY A 380 -21.58 -13.06 -8.93
CA GLY A 380 -22.51 -12.26 -9.73
C GLY A 380 -21.82 -11.12 -10.47
N GLN A 381 -20.78 -10.49 -9.90
CA GLN A 381 -19.95 -9.54 -10.63
C GLN A 381 -19.31 -10.20 -11.86
N ALA A 382 -18.69 -11.38 -11.70
CA ALA A 382 -18.11 -12.13 -12.81
C ALA A 382 -19.16 -12.47 -13.88
N ALA A 383 -20.36 -12.89 -13.48
CA ALA A 383 -21.45 -13.18 -14.40
C ALA A 383 -21.90 -11.95 -15.20
N ILE A 384 -22.05 -10.79 -14.54
CA ILE A 384 -22.42 -9.52 -15.21
C ILE A 384 -21.31 -9.09 -16.18
N HIS A 385 -20.05 -9.11 -15.74
CA HIS A 385 -18.91 -8.75 -16.58
C HIS A 385 -18.81 -9.64 -17.83
N LEU A 386 -18.90 -10.95 -17.64
CA LEU A 386 -18.87 -11.92 -18.73
C LEU A 386 -20.06 -11.73 -19.65
N PHE A 387 -21.27 -11.55 -19.13
CA PHE A 387 -22.46 -11.32 -19.94
C PHE A 387 -22.31 -10.08 -20.84
N CYS A 388 -21.86 -8.96 -20.26
CA CYS A 388 -21.62 -7.73 -21.02
C CYS A 388 -20.52 -7.89 -22.07
N MET A 389 -19.41 -8.56 -21.73
CA MET A 389 -18.30 -8.79 -22.66
C MET A 389 -18.70 -9.75 -23.79
N VAL A 390 -19.39 -10.85 -23.47
CA VAL A 390 -19.94 -11.80 -24.45
C VAL A 390 -20.91 -11.09 -25.40
N THR A 391 -21.80 -10.25 -24.89
CA THR A 391 -22.74 -9.49 -25.72
C THR A 391 -22.01 -8.50 -26.63
N ALA A 392 -21.00 -7.80 -26.10
CA ALA A 392 -20.19 -6.87 -26.89
C ALA A 392 -19.42 -7.58 -28.03
N VAL A 393 -18.84 -8.74 -27.75
CA VAL A 393 -18.16 -9.57 -28.77
C VAL A 393 -19.15 -10.04 -29.84
N HIS A 394 -20.34 -10.53 -29.45
CA HIS A 394 -21.36 -10.93 -30.44
C HIS A 394 -21.84 -9.76 -31.30
N MET A 395 -22.03 -8.58 -30.71
CA MET A 395 -22.38 -7.37 -31.47
C MET A 395 -21.28 -7.01 -32.47
N ALA A 396 -20.02 -7.00 -32.05
CA ALA A 396 -18.88 -6.72 -32.92
C ALA A 396 -18.77 -7.73 -34.06
N ARG A 397 -18.92 -9.02 -33.75
CA ARG A 397 -18.93 -10.10 -34.74
C ARG A 397 -20.03 -9.90 -35.77
N ALA A 398 -21.27 -9.70 -35.33
CA ALA A 398 -22.42 -9.52 -36.22
C ALA A 398 -22.26 -8.29 -37.14
N ALA A 399 -21.64 -7.21 -36.65
CA ALA A 399 -21.34 -6.05 -37.48
C ALA A 399 -20.24 -6.32 -38.52
N MET A 400 -19.27 -7.19 -38.22
CA MET A 400 -18.15 -7.54 -39.11
C MET A 400 -18.47 -8.64 -40.14
N GLU A 401 -19.61 -9.34 -40.01
CA GLU A 401 -20.05 -10.36 -40.97
C GLU A 401 -20.35 -9.76 -42.35
N GLU A 402 -20.11 -10.54 -43.40
CA GLU A 402 -20.45 -10.14 -44.77
C GLU A 402 -21.97 -10.09 -44.95
N GLY A 403 -22.47 -9.05 -45.62
CA GLY A 403 -23.92 -8.82 -45.75
C GLY A 403 -24.58 -8.33 -44.47
N SER A 404 -23.81 -7.90 -43.46
CA SER A 404 -24.39 -7.28 -42.27
C SER A 404 -25.04 -5.93 -42.60
N ALA A 405 -26.07 -5.56 -41.83
CA ALA A 405 -26.74 -4.26 -41.97
C ALA A 405 -25.77 -3.07 -41.86
N ALA A 406 -24.69 -3.22 -41.08
CA ALA A 406 -23.62 -2.24 -40.98
C ALA A 406 -22.88 -2.04 -42.31
N ARG A 407 -22.57 -3.13 -43.02
CA ARG A 407 -21.90 -3.06 -44.33
C ARG A 407 -22.84 -2.56 -45.43
N GLU A 408 -24.12 -2.97 -45.39
CA GLU A 408 -25.14 -2.43 -46.30
C GLU A 408 -25.34 -0.91 -46.11
N ALA A 409 -25.19 -0.42 -44.87
CA ALA A 409 -25.22 1.00 -44.54
C ALA A 409 -23.93 1.77 -44.90
N GLY A 410 -22.93 1.11 -45.50
CA GLY A 410 -21.71 1.75 -46.00
C GLY A 410 -20.53 1.77 -45.02
N TRP A 411 -20.54 0.99 -43.94
CA TRP A 411 -19.37 0.87 -43.05
C TRP A 411 -18.20 0.17 -43.76
N SER A 412 -17.04 0.83 -43.78
CA SER A 412 -15.86 0.45 -44.57
C SER A 412 -14.78 -0.32 -43.79
N GLY A 413 -15.06 -0.74 -42.55
CA GLY A 413 -14.07 -1.44 -41.72
C GLY A 413 -13.79 -2.89 -42.18
N PRO A 414 -12.64 -3.48 -41.77
CA PRO A 414 -12.29 -4.85 -42.13
C PRO A 414 -13.35 -5.86 -41.66
N SER A 415 -13.69 -6.81 -42.53
CA SER A 415 -14.52 -7.97 -42.21
C SER A 415 -13.73 -9.04 -41.44
N LEU A 416 -14.43 -10.03 -40.87
CA LEU A 416 -13.77 -11.20 -40.25
C LEU A 416 -12.90 -11.96 -41.26
N LYS A 417 -13.29 -12.01 -42.54
CA LYS A 417 -12.49 -12.65 -43.58
C LYS A 417 -11.21 -11.87 -43.85
N ASP A 418 -11.28 -10.54 -43.94
CA ASP A 418 -10.11 -9.68 -44.14
C ASP A 418 -9.08 -9.88 -43.01
N VAL A 419 -9.56 -9.98 -41.77
CA VAL A 419 -8.70 -10.25 -40.60
C VAL A 419 -8.04 -11.62 -40.70
N SER A 420 -8.80 -12.66 -41.05
CA SER A 420 -8.28 -14.02 -41.24
C SER A 420 -7.23 -14.09 -42.37
N GLU A 421 -7.50 -13.42 -43.50
CA GLU A 421 -6.60 -13.37 -44.65
C GLU A 421 -5.31 -12.60 -44.34
N PHE A 422 -5.40 -11.49 -43.61
CA PHE A 422 -4.23 -10.76 -43.13
C PHE A 422 -3.30 -11.69 -42.32
N TRP A 423 -3.84 -12.40 -41.32
CA TRP A 423 -3.05 -13.32 -40.51
C TRP A 423 -2.58 -14.57 -41.26
N ARG A 424 -3.30 -14.99 -42.30
CA ARG A 424 -2.84 -16.04 -43.22
C ARG A 424 -1.62 -15.55 -44.01
N ARG A 425 -1.67 -14.37 -44.62
CA ARG A 425 -0.56 -13.78 -45.39
C ARG A 425 0.66 -13.56 -44.50
N GLU A 426 0.46 -13.05 -43.30
CA GLU A 426 1.55 -12.79 -42.36
C GLU A 426 2.25 -14.07 -41.89
N ARG A 427 1.49 -15.16 -41.65
CA ARG A 427 2.08 -16.47 -41.37
C ARG A 427 2.90 -17.02 -42.54
N LEU A 428 2.47 -16.77 -43.77
CA LEU A 428 3.21 -17.20 -44.97
C LEU A 428 4.49 -16.38 -45.16
N LYS A 429 4.45 -15.05 -44.93
CA LYS A 429 5.64 -14.18 -44.90
C LYS A 429 6.68 -14.67 -43.89
N ARG A 430 6.26 -14.98 -42.66
CA ARG A 430 7.17 -15.51 -41.61
C ARG A 430 7.79 -16.86 -41.97
N ARG A 431 7.11 -17.67 -42.77
CA ARG A 431 7.62 -18.96 -43.28
C ARG A 431 8.49 -18.83 -44.53
N GLY A 432 8.69 -17.61 -45.04
CA GLY A 432 9.44 -17.37 -46.27
C GLY A 432 8.73 -17.85 -47.54
N LEU A 433 7.40 -18.02 -47.50
CA LEU A 433 6.60 -18.50 -48.63
C LEU A 433 6.04 -17.37 -49.51
N ILE A 434 6.14 -16.12 -49.05
CA ILE A 434 5.76 -14.90 -49.78
C ILE A 434 6.87 -13.87 -49.54
N GLU A 435 7.22 -13.11 -50.58
CA GLU A 435 8.17 -11.99 -50.49
C GLU A 435 7.72 -10.96 -49.44
N LYS A 436 8.69 -10.37 -48.73
CA LYS A 436 8.43 -9.22 -47.86
C LYS A 436 8.21 -8.00 -48.77
N ASP A 437 7.24 -7.15 -48.43
CA ASP A 437 6.95 -5.96 -49.24
C ASP A 437 8.23 -5.10 -49.27
N GLU A 438 8.75 -4.77 -50.47
CA GLU A 438 10.10 -4.20 -50.68
C GLU A 438 10.20 -2.68 -50.43
N GLU A 439 9.12 -2.00 -50.04
CA GLU A 439 9.01 -0.54 -50.00
C GLU A 439 8.92 0.05 -48.57
N GLU A 440 9.88 -0.24 -47.69
CA GLU A 440 9.94 0.43 -46.39
C GLU A 440 11.25 1.20 -46.18
N ASP A 441 11.11 2.52 -46.01
CA ASP A 441 12.14 3.45 -45.55
C ASP A 441 12.88 2.85 -44.34
N TRP A 442 14.21 2.88 -44.32
CA TRP A 442 15.03 2.27 -43.27
C TRP A 442 14.65 2.74 -41.86
N THR A 443 14.12 3.95 -41.74
CA THR A 443 13.56 4.50 -40.49
C THR A 443 12.29 3.79 -40.05
N GLN A 444 11.37 3.50 -40.97
CA GLN A 444 10.18 2.71 -40.73
C GLN A 444 10.53 1.25 -40.48
N MET A 445 11.46 0.67 -41.24
CA MET A 445 11.91 -0.71 -41.04
C MET A 445 12.55 -0.92 -39.64
N ALA A 446 13.34 0.04 -39.16
CA ALA A 446 13.92 0.00 -37.81
C ALA A 446 12.85 0.13 -36.71
N LEU A 447 11.82 0.94 -36.92
CA LEU A 447 10.69 1.07 -36.00
C LEU A 447 9.79 -0.19 -36.01
N GLN A 448 9.59 -0.77 -37.20
CA GLN A 448 8.78 -1.96 -37.41
C GLN A 448 9.46 -3.25 -36.93
N MET A 449 10.80 -3.29 -36.88
CA MET A 449 11.56 -4.43 -36.35
C MET A 449 11.17 -4.77 -34.90
N TRP A 450 10.63 -3.80 -34.16
CA TRP A 450 10.18 -3.95 -32.77
C TRP A 450 8.65 -4.05 -32.62
N SER A 451 7.86 -3.87 -33.68
CA SER A 451 6.39 -3.91 -33.61
C SER A 451 5.82 -5.11 -34.34
N GLN A 452 4.92 -5.86 -33.70
CA GLN A 452 4.22 -6.95 -34.37
C GLN A 452 3.25 -6.41 -35.44
N PRO A 453 3.14 -7.04 -36.61
CA PRO A 453 2.18 -6.69 -37.64
C PRO A 453 0.76 -6.75 -37.07
N PHE A 454 -0.04 -5.72 -37.32
CA PHE A 454 -1.34 -5.55 -36.69
C PHE A 454 -2.35 -4.94 -37.65
N LEU A 455 -3.56 -5.51 -37.71
CA LEU A 455 -4.69 -4.95 -38.46
C LEU A 455 -5.76 -4.44 -37.50
N PRO A 456 -5.95 -3.10 -37.37
CA PRO A 456 -7.04 -2.52 -36.60
C PRO A 456 -8.40 -2.95 -37.14
N ASN A 457 -9.31 -3.39 -36.28
CA ASN A 457 -10.64 -3.88 -36.63
C ASN A 457 -11.69 -3.53 -35.56
N LEU A 458 -12.96 -3.88 -35.80
CA LEU A 458 -14.02 -3.55 -34.85
C LEU A 458 -13.92 -4.40 -33.59
N MET A 459 -13.55 -5.69 -33.72
CA MET A 459 -13.44 -6.62 -32.61
C MET A 459 -12.41 -6.17 -31.58
N ASN A 460 -11.17 -5.82 -31.99
CA ASN A 460 -10.15 -5.37 -31.04
C ASN A 460 -10.56 -4.04 -30.37
N THR A 461 -11.24 -3.15 -31.10
CA THR A 461 -11.70 -1.87 -30.56
C THR A 461 -12.76 -2.05 -29.49
N VAL A 462 -13.78 -2.85 -29.77
CA VAL A 462 -14.88 -3.12 -28.83
C VAL A 462 -14.35 -3.82 -27.59
N VAL A 463 -13.55 -4.87 -27.76
CA VAL A 463 -12.95 -5.61 -26.64
C VAL A 463 -12.09 -4.69 -25.80
N PHE A 464 -11.21 -3.88 -26.42
CA PHE A 464 -10.35 -2.94 -25.70
C PHE A 464 -11.13 -1.92 -24.86
N LEU A 465 -12.16 -1.28 -25.45
CA LEU A 465 -12.93 -0.25 -24.77
C LEU A 465 -13.76 -0.84 -23.62
N VAL A 466 -14.40 -1.98 -23.86
CA VAL A 466 -15.19 -2.67 -22.82
C VAL A 466 -14.24 -3.17 -21.72
N GLU A 467 -13.19 -3.92 -22.03
CA GLU A 467 -12.22 -4.46 -21.05
C GLU A 467 -11.62 -3.35 -20.18
N THR A 468 -11.21 -2.24 -20.80
CA THR A 468 -10.66 -1.08 -20.09
C THR A 468 -11.69 -0.49 -19.12
N ALA A 469 -12.94 -0.33 -19.54
CA ALA A 469 -14.00 0.17 -18.69
C ALA A 469 -14.37 -0.82 -17.56
N GLN A 470 -14.42 -2.12 -17.86
CA GLN A 470 -14.71 -3.17 -16.88
C GLN A 470 -13.64 -3.24 -15.80
N THR A 471 -12.36 -3.15 -16.16
CA THR A 471 -11.26 -3.15 -15.18
C THR A 471 -11.38 -1.98 -14.20
N VAL A 472 -11.76 -0.81 -14.69
CA VAL A 472 -11.99 0.37 -13.83
C VAL A 472 -13.24 0.23 -12.98
N ALA A 473 -14.33 -0.34 -13.52
CA ALA A 473 -15.52 -0.67 -12.75
C ALA A 473 -15.20 -1.64 -11.60
N ILE A 474 -14.37 -2.67 -11.85
CA ILE A 474 -13.91 -3.63 -10.83
C ILE A 474 -13.18 -2.91 -9.70
N LEU A 475 -12.22 -2.04 -10.04
CA LEU A 475 -11.48 -1.24 -9.06
C LEU A 475 -12.41 -0.37 -8.21
N PHE A 476 -13.35 0.32 -8.87
CA PHE A 476 -14.27 1.23 -8.19
C PHE A 476 -15.27 0.51 -7.28
N VAL A 477 -15.91 -0.54 -7.78
CA VAL A 477 -16.96 -1.28 -7.04
C VAL A 477 -16.37 -2.04 -5.85
N ASN A 478 -15.21 -2.67 -6.03
CA ASN A 478 -14.59 -3.46 -4.96
C ASN A 478 -13.77 -2.62 -3.97
N TYR A 479 -13.57 -1.33 -4.22
CA TYR A 479 -13.00 -0.42 -3.22
C TYR A 479 -14.02 -0.13 -2.11
N LYS A 480 -13.86 -0.79 -0.96
CA LYS A 480 -14.64 -0.52 0.26
C LYS A 480 -13.75 0.29 1.21
N GLY A 481 -13.94 1.60 1.24
CA GLY A 481 -13.16 2.53 2.09
C GLY A 481 -13.70 2.60 3.52
N GLN A 482 -14.47 3.66 3.78
CA GLN A 482 -15.01 3.96 5.11
C GLN A 482 -15.92 2.83 5.62
N PRO A 483 -15.89 2.51 6.93
CA PRO A 483 -15.25 3.24 8.03
C PRO A 483 -13.83 2.79 8.42
N TRP A 484 -13.16 1.93 7.64
CA TRP A 484 -11.85 1.35 8.03
C TRP A 484 -10.66 1.97 7.31
N MET A 485 -10.90 2.42 6.08
CA MET A 485 -9.93 2.97 5.16
C MET A 485 -10.50 4.25 4.56
N ARG A 486 -9.65 5.17 4.12
CA ARG A 486 -10.11 6.38 3.44
C ARG A 486 -11.07 6.06 2.28
N GLY A 487 -12.08 6.90 2.09
CA GLY A 487 -13.08 6.72 1.03
C GLY A 487 -12.50 6.92 -0.37
N VAL A 488 -13.23 6.47 -1.41
CA VAL A 488 -12.81 6.71 -2.81
C VAL A 488 -12.67 8.21 -3.08
N THR A 489 -13.59 9.03 -2.56
CA THR A 489 -13.56 10.50 -2.69
C THR A 489 -12.38 11.13 -1.95
N GLU A 490 -11.97 10.56 -0.81
CA GLU A 490 -10.80 11.02 -0.06
C GLU A 490 -9.48 10.61 -0.75
N ASN A 491 -9.49 9.50 -1.48
CA ASN A 491 -8.38 9.06 -2.32
C ASN A 491 -8.43 9.75 -3.70
N ARG A 492 -7.94 10.99 -3.75
CA ARG A 492 -7.95 11.83 -4.96
C ARG A 492 -7.33 11.15 -6.18
N ALA A 493 -6.28 10.36 -5.98
CA ALA A 493 -5.57 9.70 -7.07
C ALA A 493 -6.41 8.58 -7.69
N LEU A 494 -7.03 7.73 -6.86
CA LEU A 494 -7.92 6.67 -7.33
C LEU A 494 -9.20 7.24 -7.96
N PHE A 495 -9.79 8.27 -7.36
CA PHE A 495 -10.96 8.93 -7.94
C PHE A 495 -10.63 9.52 -9.30
N LEU A 496 -9.58 10.34 -9.40
CA LEU A 496 -9.19 10.97 -10.66
C LEU A 496 -8.86 9.92 -11.74
N SER A 497 -8.17 8.83 -11.40
CA SER A 497 -7.85 7.80 -12.38
C SER A 497 -9.10 7.11 -12.94
N VAL A 498 -10.09 6.80 -12.10
CA VAL A 498 -11.38 6.22 -12.54
C VAL A 498 -12.09 7.16 -13.52
N PHE A 499 -12.15 8.46 -13.21
CA PHE A 499 -12.80 9.44 -14.09
C PHE A 499 -12.06 9.67 -15.40
N ILE A 500 -10.72 9.72 -15.37
CA ILE A 500 -9.90 9.85 -16.58
C ILE A 500 -10.17 8.66 -17.50
N VAL A 501 -10.13 7.42 -17.00
CA VAL A 501 -10.36 6.25 -17.86
C VAL A 501 -11.78 6.23 -18.40
N ALA A 502 -12.79 6.50 -17.57
CA ALA A 502 -14.18 6.57 -18.03
C ALA A 502 -14.35 7.64 -19.13
N GLY A 503 -13.73 8.81 -18.96
CA GLY A 503 -13.71 9.86 -19.96
C GLY A 503 -12.97 9.48 -21.24
N SER A 504 -11.82 8.80 -21.13
CA SER A 504 -11.05 8.32 -22.28
C SER A 504 -11.81 7.28 -23.09
N VAL A 505 -12.51 6.34 -22.43
CA VAL A 505 -13.37 5.36 -23.11
C VAL A 505 -14.51 6.05 -23.85
N ALA A 506 -15.19 7.00 -23.22
CA ALA A 506 -16.27 7.76 -23.85
C ALA A 506 -15.76 8.61 -25.03
N ALA A 507 -14.64 9.32 -24.86
CA ALA A 507 -14.04 10.13 -25.93
C ALA A 507 -13.61 9.27 -27.13
N ALA A 508 -13.06 8.08 -26.88
CA ALA A 508 -12.70 7.12 -27.92
C ALA A 508 -13.93 6.58 -28.66
N ALA A 509 -15.00 6.23 -27.93
CA ALA A 509 -16.25 5.72 -28.51
C ALA A 509 -17.00 6.76 -29.36
N TRP A 510 -16.90 8.05 -29.02
CA TRP A 510 -17.46 9.16 -29.80
C TRP A 510 -16.51 9.74 -30.86
N GLU A 511 -15.31 9.17 -30.99
CA GLU A 511 -14.31 9.62 -31.95
C GLU A 511 -14.01 11.13 -31.83
N PHE A 512 -13.96 11.63 -30.59
CA PHE A 512 -13.69 13.05 -30.32
C PHE A 512 -12.38 13.54 -30.99
N SER A 513 -11.40 12.63 -31.11
CA SER A 513 -10.20 12.83 -31.92
C SER A 513 -9.92 11.57 -32.76
N PRO A 514 -10.23 11.60 -34.06
CA PRO A 514 -9.95 10.48 -34.96
C PRO A 514 -8.45 10.17 -35.07
N GLU A 515 -7.59 11.20 -34.98
CA GLU A 515 -6.14 11.06 -35.00
C GLU A 515 -5.62 10.25 -33.79
N LEU A 516 -6.12 10.55 -32.58
CA LEU A 516 -5.78 9.79 -31.37
C LEU A 516 -6.31 8.36 -31.43
N ASN A 517 -7.50 8.16 -31.99
CA ASN A 517 -8.05 6.83 -32.22
C ASN A 517 -7.16 6.02 -33.19
N GLY A 518 -6.71 6.63 -34.28
CA GLY A 518 -5.75 6.03 -35.20
C GLY A 518 -4.41 5.69 -34.53
N LEU A 519 -3.90 6.57 -33.67
CA LEU A 519 -2.65 6.34 -32.93
C LEU A 519 -2.70 5.08 -32.05
N ILE A 520 -3.85 4.84 -31.40
CA ILE A 520 -4.09 3.67 -30.52
C ILE A 520 -4.69 2.48 -31.31
N HIS A 521 -4.74 2.53 -32.64
CA HIS A 521 -5.26 1.45 -33.48
C HIS A 521 -6.74 1.09 -33.19
N LEU A 522 -7.57 2.10 -32.96
CA LEU A 522 -9.02 1.96 -32.82
C LEU A 522 -9.69 2.12 -34.19
N SER A 523 -10.66 1.24 -34.46
CA SER A 523 -11.49 1.24 -35.66
C SER A 523 -12.79 2.00 -35.37
N PRO A 524 -13.30 2.81 -36.32
CA PRO A 524 -14.53 3.56 -36.13
C PRO A 524 -15.75 2.64 -35.97
N PHE A 525 -16.70 3.07 -35.16
CA PHE A 525 -17.94 2.31 -34.96
C PHE A 525 -18.85 2.39 -36.20
N PRO A 526 -19.64 1.33 -36.48
CA PRO A 526 -20.49 1.31 -37.68
C PRO A 526 -21.56 2.39 -37.74
N ASP A 527 -22.26 2.58 -36.62
CA ASP A 527 -23.36 3.53 -36.53
C ASP A 527 -23.61 3.97 -35.08
N GLU A 528 -24.51 4.95 -34.90
CA GLU A 528 -24.85 5.47 -33.57
C GLU A 528 -25.56 4.43 -32.68
N ARG A 529 -26.36 3.52 -33.25
CA ARG A 529 -27.07 2.50 -32.47
C ARG A 529 -26.08 1.52 -31.87
N PHE A 530 -25.08 1.11 -32.65
CA PHE A 530 -23.97 0.28 -32.20
C PHE A 530 -23.20 0.97 -31.08
N ARG A 531 -22.84 2.25 -31.26
CA ARG A 531 -22.14 3.05 -30.24
C ARG A 531 -22.91 3.07 -28.93
N TRP A 532 -24.19 3.46 -28.97
CA TRP A 532 -25.03 3.49 -27.77
C TRP A 532 -25.22 2.10 -27.16
N GLY A 533 -25.28 1.04 -27.96
CA GLY A 533 -25.32 -0.34 -27.48
C GLY A 533 -24.07 -0.71 -26.67
N ILE A 534 -22.87 -0.44 -27.19
CA ILE A 534 -21.61 -0.68 -26.47
C ILE A 534 -21.52 0.17 -25.20
N MET A 535 -21.86 1.46 -25.28
CA MET A 535 -21.83 2.34 -24.11
C MET A 535 -22.87 1.95 -23.05
N ALA A 536 -24.04 1.43 -23.46
CA ALA A 536 -25.03 0.87 -22.55
C ALA A 536 -24.49 -0.39 -21.85
N LEU A 537 -23.75 -1.27 -22.53
CA LEU A 537 -23.10 -2.43 -21.90
C LEU A 537 -22.03 -2.02 -20.88
N VAL A 538 -21.25 -0.97 -21.18
CA VAL A 538 -20.27 -0.39 -20.25
C VAL A 538 -20.99 0.17 -19.01
N GLY A 539 -22.05 0.96 -19.21
CA GLY A 539 -22.86 1.51 -18.12
C GLY A 539 -23.54 0.41 -17.28
N ALA A 540 -24.10 -0.60 -17.93
CA ALA A 540 -24.72 -1.76 -17.29
C ALA A 540 -23.71 -2.57 -16.47
N THR A 541 -22.46 -2.68 -16.94
CA THR A 541 -21.40 -3.30 -16.16
C THR A 541 -21.17 -2.54 -14.86
N LEU A 542 -20.94 -1.23 -14.92
CA LEU A 542 -20.66 -0.42 -13.72
C LEU A 542 -21.84 -0.39 -12.75
N ALA A 543 -23.03 -0.07 -13.23
CA ALA A 543 -24.22 0.04 -12.40
C ALA A 543 -24.67 -1.34 -11.88
N GLY A 544 -24.68 -2.36 -12.73
CA GLY A 544 -25.10 -3.71 -12.38
C GLY A 544 -24.20 -4.33 -11.31
N THR A 545 -22.87 -4.25 -11.48
CA THR A 545 -21.92 -4.78 -10.51
C THR A 545 -21.95 -4.02 -9.18
N LEU A 546 -22.10 -2.69 -9.22
CA LEU A 546 -22.29 -1.87 -8.02
C LEU A 546 -23.54 -2.27 -7.25
N LEU A 547 -24.69 -2.32 -7.92
CA LEU A 547 -25.97 -2.68 -7.30
C LEU A 547 -25.91 -4.11 -6.73
N TRP A 548 -25.34 -5.04 -7.48
CA TRP A 548 -25.18 -6.43 -7.05
C TRP A 548 -24.30 -6.56 -5.81
N ASP A 549 -23.13 -5.92 -5.78
CA ASP A 549 -22.24 -5.96 -4.62
C ASP A 549 -22.92 -5.34 -3.39
N ARG A 550 -23.56 -4.18 -3.55
CA ARG A 550 -24.27 -3.52 -2.43
C ARG A 550 -25.40 -4.38 -1.88
N LEU A 551 -26.17 -5.05 -2.76
CA LEU A 551 -27.22 -5.99 -2.37
C LEU A 551 -26.64 -7.18 -1.59
N CYS A 552 -25.56 -7.80 -2.09
CA CYS A 552 -24.91 -8.92 -1.40
C CYS A 552 -24.41 -8.54 0.00
N VAL A 553 -23.80 -7.36 0.14
CA VAL A 553 -23.36 -6.86 1.45
C VAL A 553 -24.56 -6.58 2.37
N ALA A 554 -25.65 -6.01 1.85
CA ALA A 554 -26.86 -5.76 2.62
C ALA A 554 -27.53 -7.05 3.14
N LEU A 555 -27.57 -8.10 2.31
CA LEU A 555 -28.19 -9.38 2.65
C LEU A 555 -27.34 -10.22 3.61
N PHE A 556 -26.05 -10.36 3.34
CA PHE A 556 -25.18 -11.30 4.05
C PHE A 556 -24.31 -10.63 5.13
N ALA A 557 -24.19 -9.31 5.15
CA ALA A 557 -23.39 -8.56 6.13
C ALA A 557 -24.07 -7.21 6.52
N PRO A 558 -25.27 -7.24 7.11
CA PRO A 558 -26.09 -6.04 7.33
C PRO A 558 -25.44 -5.00 8.24
N GLU A 559 -24.66 -5.43 9.24
CA GLU A 559 -23.93 -4.51 10.14
C GLU A 559 -22.87 -3.71 9.40
N ILE A 560 -22.13 -4.36 8.50
CA ILE A 560 -21.14 -3.73 7.63
C ILE A 560 -21.82 -2.78 6.65
N PHE A 561 -22.92 -3.22 6.03
CA PHE A 561 -23.70 -2.38 5.13
C PHE A 561 -24.16 -1.08 5.83
N ARG A 562 -24.75 -1.19 7.02
CA ARG A 562 -25.20 -0.02 7.80
C ARG A 562 -24.03 0.90 8.15
N ALA A 563 -22.89 0.35 8.57
CA ALA A 563 -21.70 1.13 8.87
C ALA A 563 -21.19 1.91 7.64
N THR A 564 -21.11 1.25 6.48
CA THR A 564 -20.71 1.90 5.21
C THR A 564 -21.71 2.98 4.78
N VAL A 565 -23.02 2.74 4.91
CA VAL A 565 -24.06 3.73 4.58
C VAL A 565 -24.00 4.93 5.52
N GLN A 566 -23.79 4.71 6.82
CA GLN A 566 -23.67 5.78 7.80
C GLN A 566 -22.47 6.67 7.50
N SER A 567 -21.32 6.10 7.15
CA SER A 567 -20.16 6.86 6.72
C SER A 567 -20.39 7.61 5.41
N ALA A 568 -21.06 6.98 4.42
CA ALA A 568 -21.35 7.63 3.15
C ALA A 568 -22.29 8.84 3.29
N ARG A 569 -23.21 8.82 4.27
CA ARG A 569 -24.09 9.96 4.57
C ARG A 569 -23.36 11.17 5.14
N GLN A 570 -22.14 10.99 5.65
CA GLN A 570 -21.30 12.08 6.18
C GLN A 570 -20.50 12.77 5.07
N THR A 571 -20.40 12.17 3.88
CA THR A 571 -19.70 12.75 2.73
C THR A 571 -20.52 13.88 2.13
N THR A 572 -19.89 15.04 1.89
CA THR A 572 -20.55 16.22 1.35
C THR A 572 -20.03 16.57 -0.04
N PHE A 573 -20.91 16.99 -0.94
CA PHE A 573 -20.50 17.37 -2.30
C PHE A 573 -19.51 18.56 -2.29
N ALA A 574 -19.78 19.57 -1.46
CA ALA A 574 -18.96 20.79 -1.39
C ALA A 574 -17.57 20.55 -0.77
N GLY A 575 -17.49 19.70 0.28
CA GLY A 575 -16.24 19.42 0.98
C GLY A 575 -15.37 18.37 0.30
N ASP A 576 -15.98 17.30 -0.20
CA ASP A 576 -15.24 16.11 -0.63
C ASP A 576 -15.14 15.97 -2.14
N ILE A 577 -16.18 16.35 -2.89
CA ILE A 577 -16.28 16.09 -4.33
C ILE A 577 -15.82 17.30 -5.16
N LEU A 578 -16.25 18.51 -4.81
CA LEU A 578 -15.95 19.73 -5.56
C LEU A 578 -14.44 20.02 -5.68
N PRO A 579 -13.59 19.84 -4.64
CA PRO A 579 -12.15 20.03 -4.78
C PRO A 579 -11.53 19.11 -5.83
N ILE A 580 -12.07 17.90 -5.99
CA ILE A 580 -11.56 16.94 -6.95
C ILE A 580 -11.89 17.38 -8.38
N PHE A 581 -13.12 17.83 -8.64
CA PHE A 581 -13.48 18.40 -9.94
C PHE A 581 -12.65 19.63 -10.29
N LYS A 582 -12.32 20.48 -9.30
CA LYS A 582 -11.37 21.58 -9.49
C LYS A 582 -9.99 21.07 -9.90
N THR A 583 -9.47 20.02 -9.26
CA THR A 583 -8.21 19.39 -9.64
C THR A 583 -8.27 18.77 -11.03
N ALA A 584 -9.33 18.03 -11.36
CA ALA A 584 -9.53 17.45 -12.68
C ALA A 584 -9.59 18.54 -13.76
N GLY A 585 -10.33 19.62 -13.53
CA GLY A 585 -10.39 20.78 -14.41
C GLY A 585 -9.02 21.43 -14.63
N LYS A 586 -8.21 21.56 -13.57
CA LYS A 586 -6.82 22.05 -13.68
C LYS A 586 -5.97 21.12 -14.54
N VAL A 587 -6.08 19.81 -14.34
CA VAL A 587 -5.32 18.81 -15.12
C VAL A 587 -5.72 18.84 -16.59
N ILE A 588 -7.02 18.86 -16.88
CA ILE A 588 -7.55 18.96 -18.24
C ILE A 588 -7.08 20.27 -18.90
N ALA A 589 -7.12 21.40 -18.19
CA ALA A 589 -6.63 22.68 -18.71
C ALA A 589 -5.14 22.63 -19.05
N VAL A 590 -4.31 22.01 -18.20
CA VAL A 590 -2.87 21.81 -18.47
C VAL A 590 -2.66 20.94 -19.70
N PHE A 591 -3.38 19.82 -19.84
CA PHE A 591 -3.27 18.97 -21.02
C PHE A 591 -3.78 19.64 -22.29
N ALA A 592 -4.86 20.42 -22.22
CA ALA A 592 -5.35 21.19 -23.36
C ALA A 592 -4.32 22.22 -23.82
N ILE A 593 -3.65 22.90 -22.89
CA ILE A 593 -2.58 23.86 -23.16
C ILE A 593 -1.33 23.18 -23.75
N LEU A 594 -0.94 22.01 -23.21
CA LEU A 594 0.16 21.23 -23.77
C LEU A 594 -0.18 20.68 -25.17
N GLY A 595 -1.43 20.30 -25.38
CA GLY A 595 -1.96 19.77 -26.64
C GLY A 595 -1.97 20.81 -27.78
N THR A 596 -1.92 22.11 -27.49
CA THR A 596 -1.78 23.13 -28.54
C THR A 596 -0.36 23.19 -29.13
N GLY A 597 0.60 22.44 -28.60
CA GLY A 597 2.00 22.46 -29.02
C GLY A 597 2.73 23.78 -28.74
N ASN A 598 2.09 24.71 -28.01
CA ASN A 598 2.62 26.05 -27.76
C ASN A 598 3.38 26.07 -26.44
N LEU A 599 4.72 25.94 -26.53
CA LEU A 599 5.64 25.92 -25.38
C LEU A 599 5.52 27.17 -24.49
N ILE A 600 5.10 28.31 -25.03
CA ILE A 600 4.91 29.56 -24.26
C ILE A 600 3.67 29.46 -23.37
N LEU A 601 2.55 28.95 -23.90
CA LEU A 601 1.34 28.72 -23.12
C LEU A 601 1.56 27.65 -22.05
N ALA A 602 2.30 26.59 -22.37
CA ALA A 602 2.70 25.57 -21.40
C ALA A 602 3.57 26.13 -20.25
N GLY A 603 4.54 27.00 -20.58
CA GLY A 603 5.37 27.70 -19.61
C GLY A 603 4.56 28.65 -18.72
N LEU A 604 3.60 29.40 -19.28
CA LEU A 604 2.71 30.30 -18.54
C LEU A 604 1.76 29.52 -17.61
N ALA A 605 1.21 28.40 -18.07
CA ALA A 605 0.35 27.53 -17.26
C ALA A 605 1.10 26.92 -16.07
N PHE A 606 2.34 26.45 -16.29
CA PHE A 606 3.20 25.94 -15.23
C PHE A 606 3.60 27.04 -14.22
N PHE A 607 3.91 28.23 -14.70
CA PHE A 607 4.18 29.40 -13.86
C PHE A 607 2.99 29.76 -12.97
N TRP A 608 1.78 29.79 -13.54
CA TRP A 608 0.55 30.05 -12.79
C TRP A 608 0.25 28.96 -11.76
N TYR A 609 0.37 27.68 -12.14
CA TYR A 609 0.21 26.54 -11.23
C TYR A 609 1.14 26.66 -10.01
N LYS A 610 2.43 26.94 -10.25
CA LYS A 610 3.44 27.10 -9.20
C LYS A 610 3.16 28.31 -8.30
N LYS A 611 2.65 29.41 -8.85
CA LYS A 611 2.29 30.62 -8.11
C LYS A 611 1.11 30.35 -7.16
N THR A 612 0.03 29.74 -7.66
CA THR A 612 -1.15 29.40 -6.84
C THR A 612 -0.86 28.40 -5.72
N HIS A 613 0.01 27.40 -5.95
CA HIS A 613 0.36 26.43 -4.91
C HIS A 613 1.35 26.93 -3.86
N ARG A 614 1.96 28.11 -4.08
CA ARG A 614 2.82 28.78 -3.09
C ARG A 614 2.04 29.61 -2.08
N GLU A 615 0.76 29.89 -2.35
CA GLU A 615 -0.13 30.66 -1.47
C GLU A 615 -0.96 29.76 -0.55
N ASP A 616 -1.08 28.46 -0.87
CA ASP A 616 -1.80 27.44 -0.08
C ASP A 616 -0.89 26.64 0.89
N ALA A 617 0.44 26.85 0.85
CA ALA A 617 1.45 26.18 1.68
C ALA A 617 2.16 27.19 2.59
#